data_AF-A0A346PQM3-F1
#
_entry.id   AF-A0A346PQM3-F1
#
_cell.length_a   1.000
_cell.length_b   1.000
_cell.length_c   1.000
_cell.angle_alpha   90.00
_cell.angle_beta   90.00
_cell.angle_gamma   90.00
#
_symmetry.space_group_name_H-M   'P 1'
#
loop_
_entity.id
_entity.type
_entity.pdbx_description
1 polymer ?
#
loop_
_entity_poly.entity_id
_entity_poly.type
_entity_poly.pdbx_seq_one_letter_code
_entity_poly.pdbx_strand_id
1 'polypeptide(L)'
;MNQTRRSVLKAGAGALAFGGLAGCLSEPEGEAGDRTGYAAFFALWDWAEHVAGDEFSFENPVTTGEMGHGWEPDGDLAADIATTDAFIYLDTPEFSWAQDIAAQLETDYDDVAVIDGMDGLGSHLLPIDREVAAEPDYDYEFDPDSLEIGEFDVLDGRTGEVTAYWHVDHWHESIPDVPVGESVPIEGVFADPEGRVLPLGDDEQFQFDARLAEGAPEGVVEIESHGDHVELHGLEANRTLLVFELVHDGEVVWDTADEGMATDVVEELDDEEADEFVDPHVWVDPVLAQQVVDNIATGLGEVDPDNAELYEENAAAYTERLEAVDRQFEELVENASRDVAIFAGHDSYQYVEQRYGFELYTPVGISPDAAESFEDISGMVDLVEEYDIDTVLYDPFESPDPDEQLPSMVELLIEDSQVTDAEPLSPAEGTTHEWDEQDWGWVEQMEEVNLRSLRKALDVS
;
A
#
# COMPACT_ATOMS: atom_id res chain seq x y z
N MET A 1 -28.19 -37.94 24.13
CA MET A 1 -27.63 -39.30 24.02
C MET A 1 -27.91 -39.85 22.63
N ASN A 2 -26.84 -40.34 21.99
CA ASN A 2 -26.80 -41.40 20.99
C ASN A 2 -27.06 -41.08 19.51
N GLN A 3 -25.92 -40.93 18.84
CA GLN A 3 -25.55 -41.40 17.51
C GLN A 3 -26.26 -42.66 16.95
N THR A 4 -26.30 -42.66 15.60
CA THR A 4 -26.15 -43.75 14.61
C THR A 4 -27.36 -44.63 14.24
N ARG A 5 -27.63 -44.76 12.92
CA ARG A 5 -27.14 -45.88 12.06
C ARG A 5 -27.77 -45.89 10.65
N ARG A 6 -26.87 -45.75 9.64
CA ARG A 6 -26.63 -46.63 8.47
C ARG A 6 -27.76 -47.00 7.48
N SER A 7 -27.30 -47.02 6.21
CA SER A 7 -27.56 -47.99 5.12
C SER A 7 -28.51 -47.49 4.00
N VAL A 8 -28.31 -47.70 2.69
CA VAL A 8 -27.66 -48.80 1.93
C VAL A 8 -27.26 -48.30 0.52
N LEU A 9 -26.06 -48.64 0.06
CA LEU A 9 -25.70 -48.77 -1.37
C LEU A 9 -26.09 -50.18 -1.86
N LYS A 10 -26.74 -50.30 -3.03
CA LYS A 10 -26.71 -51.54 -3.84
C LYS A 10 -26.91 -51.25 -5.33
N ALA A 11 -25.90 -51.63 -6.09
CA ALA A 11 -25.81 -51.64 -7.54
C ALA A 11 -26.79 -52.63 -8.21
N GLY A 12 -27.11 -52.36 -9.49
CA GLY A 12 -27.72 -53.30 -10.41
C GLY A 12 -27.51 -52.86 -11.86
N ALA A 13 -26.61 -53.55 -12.58
CA ALA A 13 -26.39 -53.42 -14.01
C ALA A 13 -27.47 -54.16 -14.82
N GLY A 14 -27.90 -53.59 -15.97
CA GLY A 14 -28.82 -54.22 -16.93
C GLY A 14 -28.84 -53.51 -18.29
N ALA A 15 -28.43 -54.24 -19.34
CA ALA A 15 -28.09 -53.81 -20.70
C ALA A 15 -29.18 -53.14 -21.60
N LEU A 16 -28.73 -52.13 -22.36
CA LEU A 16 -28.95 -51.72 -23.77
C LEU A 16 -30.28 -52.00 -24.52
N ALA A 17 -30.91 -50.92 -25.03
CA ALA A 17 -31.43 -50.81 -26.41
C ALA A 17 -31.65 -49.34 -26.86
N PHE A 18 -31.17 -49.02 -28.06
CA PHE A 18 -31.16 -47.71 -28.74
C PHE A 18 -32.56 -47.10 -28.99
N GLY A 19 -32.64 -45.76 -28.87
CA GLY A 19 -33.71 -44.94 -29.44
C GLY A 19 -33.29 -43.47 -29.45
N GLY A 20 -32.85 -42.96 -30.60
CA GLY A 20 -32.35 -41.60 -30.75
C GLY A 20 -33.42 -40.55 -30.50
N LEU A 21 -33.07 -39.57 -29.67
CA LEU A 21 -33.63 -38.22 -29.71
C LEU A 21 -32.44 -37.27 -29.73
N ALA A 22 -32.34 -36.50 -30.81
CA ALA A 22 -31.50 -35.33 -30.88
C ALA A 22 -32.02 -34.34 -29.83
N GLY A 23 -31.30 -34.24 -28.72
CA GLY A 23 -31.37 -33.11 -27.81
C GLY A 23 -30.04 -32.38 -27.94
N CYS A 24 -30.09 -31.11 -28.33
CA CYS A 24 -28.99 -30.20 -28.09
C CYS A 24 -28.80 -30.17 -26.57
N LEU A 25 -27.77 -30.86 -26.07
CA LEU A 25 -27.15 -30.42 -24.83
C LEU A 25 -26.36 -29.18 -25.23
N SER A 26 -26.75 -28.04 -24.66
CA SER A 26 -25.81 -26.97 -24.39
C SER A 26 -24.61 -27.60 -23.69
N GLU A 27 -23.44 -27.41 -24.28
CA GLU A 27 -22.16 -27.60 -23.59
C GLU A 27 -22.22 -26.86 -22.25
N PRO A 28 -21.70 -27.43 -21.16
CA PRO A 28 -21.46 -26.65 -19.95
C PRO A 28 -20.51 -25.50 -20.32
N GLU A 29 -20.74 -24.34 -19.71
CA GLU A 29 -19.82 -23.20 -19.68
C GLU A 29 -18.39 -23.69 -19.39
N GLY A 30 -17.41 -22.99 -19.99
CA GLY A 30 -16.01 -23.41 -20.10
C GLY A 30 -15.43 -23.86 -18.76
N GLU A 31 -14.56 -24.89 -18.81
CA GLU A 31 -13.54 -25.03 -17.78
C GLU A 31 -12.71 -23.75 -17.84
N ALA A 32 -12.64 -23.02 -16.72
CA ALA A 32 -11.66 -21.94 -16.54
C ALA A 32 -10.28 -22.44 -16.98
N GLY A 33 -9.49 -21.56 -17.61
CA GLY A 33 -8.13 -21.87 -18.03
C GLY A 33 -7.33 -22.50 -16.90
N ASP A 34 -6.47 -23.47 -17.23
CA ASP A 34 -5.61 -24.15 -16.25
C ASP A 34 -4.59 -23.20 -15.58
N ARG A 35 -4.55 -21.91 -15.98
CA ARG A 35 -3.59 -20.93 -15.47
C ARG A 35 -4.12 -20.19 -14.25
N THR A 36 -3.23 -20.00 -13.29
CA THR A 36 -3.54 -19.35 -12.01
C THR A 36 -2.50 -18.30 -11.68
N GLY A 37 -2.86 -17.32 -10.85
CA GLY A 37 -1.93 -16.28 -10.40
C GLY A 37 -2.36 -15.65 -9.09
N TYR A 38 -1.53 -14.74 -8.60
CA TYR A 38 -1.85 -13.87 -7.47
C TYR A 38 -1.78 -12.41 -7.90
N ALA A 39 -2.64 -11.58 -7.31
CA ALA A 39 -2.58 -10.14 -7.45
C ALA A 39 -2.54 -9.54 -6.04
N ALA A 40 -1.61 -8.61 -5.78
CA ALA A 40 -1.19 -8.28 -4.41
C ALA A 40 -2.31 -7.76 -3.50
N PHE A 41 -3.31 -7.06 -4.04
CA PHE A 41 -4.45 -6.55 -3.28
C PHE A 41 -5.70 -6.39 -4.15
N PHE A 42 -6.80 -5.88 -3.58
CA PHE A 42 -8.13 -5.91 -4.20
C PHE A 42 -8.21 -5.25 -5.59
N ALA A 43 -7.69 -4.03 -5.78
CA ALA A 43 -7.79 -3.34 -7.08
C ALA A 43 -7.07 -4.13 -8.19
N LEU A 44 -5.84 -4.58 -7.92
CA LEU A 44 -5.07 -5.40 -8.86
C LEU A 44 -5.78 -6.72 -9.16
N TRP A 45 -6.35 -7.35 -8.15
CA TRP A 45 -7.11 -8.59 -8.32
C TRP A 45 -8.36 -8.39 -9.18
N ASP A 46 -9.15 -7.34 -8.92
CA ASP A 46 -10.35 -7.03 -9.71
C ASP A 46 -9.99 -6.79 -11.18
N TRP A 47 -8.95 -5.99 -11.44
CA TRP A 47 -8.47 -5.71 -12.79
C TRP A 47 -7.91 -6.95 -13.48
N ALA A 48 -7.14 -7.77 -12.77
CA ALA A 48 -6.59 -9.01 -13.31
C ALA A 48 -7.69 -9.99 -13.72
N GLU A 49 -8.71 -10.21 -12.88
CA GLU A 49 -9.88 -11.05 -13.19
C GLU A 49 -10.63 -10.53 -14.43
N HIS A 50 -10.85 -9.21 -14.52
CA HIS A 50 -11.53 -8.60 -15.67
C HIS A 50 -10.73 -8.70 -16.97
N VAL A 51 -9.41 -8.49 -16.91
CA VAL A 51 -8.53 -8.59 -18.09
C VAL A 51 -8.39 -10.04 -18.53
N ALA A 52 -8.17 -10.96 -17.58
CA ALA A 52 -7.97 -12.38 -17.86
C ALA A 52 -9.22 -13.08 -18.42
N GLY A 53 -10.41 -12.71 -17.94
CA GLY A 53 -11.64 -13.42 -18.24
C GLY A 53 -11.57 -14.89 -17.86
N ASP A 54 -12.07 -15.79 -18.72
CA ASP A 54 -12.10 -17.23 -18.41
C ASP A 54 -10.74 -17.95 -18.56
N GLU A 55 -9.68 -17.26 -19.01
CA GLU A 55 -8.39 -17.90 -19.39
C GLU A 55 -7.36 -17.97 -18.24
N PHE A 56 -7.57 -17.18 -17.18
CA PHE A 56 -6.70 -17.10 -16.01
C PHE A 56 -7.57 -16.85 -14.78
N SER A 57 -7.16 -17.35 -13.61
CA SER A 57 -7.80 -17.00 -12.33
C SER A 57 -6.77 -16.50 -11.34
N PHE A 58 -7.11 -15.43 -10.65
CA PHE A 58 -6.27 -14.75 -9.67
C PHE A 58 -6.83 -14.91 -8.26
N GLU A 59 -5.93 -15.11 -7.31
CA GLU A 59 -6.21 -15.04 -5.89
C GLU A 59 -5.72 -13.70 -5.32
N ASN A 60 -6.55 -13.05 -4.50
CA ASN A 60 -6.14 -11.93 -3.66
C ASN A 60 -5.71 -12.48 -2.28
N PRO A 61 -4.45 -12.30 -1.87
CA PRO A 61 -3.98 -12.79 -0.57
C PRO A 61 -4.53 -11.97 0.61
N VAL A 62 -4.90 -10.70 0.38
CA VAL A 62 -5.52 -9.82 1.38
C VAL A 62 -6.99 -10.21 1.55
N THR A 63 -7.41 -10.55 2.77
CA THR A 63 -8.75 -11.11 2.98
C THR A 63 -9.84 -10.04 3.04
N THR A 64 -11.08 -10.42 2.71
CA THR A 64 -12.25 -9.54 2.83
C THR A 64 -12.33 -8.94 4.25
N GLY A 65 -12.45 -7.61 4.32
CA GLY A 65 -12.44 -6.84 5.57
C GLY A 65 -11.06 -6.35 6.00
N GLU A 66 -9.99 -6.66 5.26
CA GLU A 66 -8.63 -6.14 5.45
C GLU A 66 -8.24 -5.22 4.27
N MET A 67 -7.25 -4.37 4.48
CA MET A 67 -6.63 -3.51 3.46
C MET A 67 -5.23 -4.00 3.10
N GLY A 68 -4.72 -3.59 1.94
CA GLY A 68 -3.48 -4.11 1.38
C GLY A 68 -2.22 -3.46 1.98
N HIS A 69 -2.26 -2.16 2.28
CA HIS A 69 -1.17 -1.52 3.02
C HIS A 69 -1.11 -1.97 4.48
N GLY A 70 0.11 -2.07 5.01
CA GLY A 70 0.38 -2.58 6.37
C GLY A 70 0.07 -4.08 6.56
N TRP A 71 -0.36 -4.78 5.50
CA TRP A 71 -0.62 -6.22 5.54
C TRP A 71 0.67 -7.02 5.35
N GLU A 72 0.87 -8.03 6.20
CA GLU A 72 2.02 -8.92 6.12
C GLU A 72 1.62 -10.33 5.68
N PRO A 73 2.33 -10.93 4.71
CA PRO A 73 2.05 -12.27 4.26
C PRO A 73 2.46 -13.35 5.27
N ASP A 74 1.67 -14.43 5.31
CA ASP A 74 2.12 -15.68 5.92
C ASP A 74 3.40 -16.20 5.23
N GLY A 75 4.31 -16.79 5.99
CA GLY A 75 5.63 -17.22 5.48
C GLY A 75 5.63 -18.32 4.40
N ASP A 76 4.47 -18.83 4.00
CA ASP A 76 4.32 -19.79 2.90
C ASP A 76 3.88 -19.11 1.57
N LEU A 77 3.45 -17.83 1.59
CA LEU A 77 2.83 -17.17 0.42
C LEU A 77 3.75 -17.13 -0.81
N ALA A 78 5.02 -16.76 -0.65
CA ALA A 78 5.96 -16.70 -1.77
C ALA A 78 6.14 -18.08 -2.44
N ALA A 79 6.12 -19.15 -1.65
CA ALA A 79 6.21 -20.51 -2.18
C ALA A 79 4.92 -20.94 -2.88
N ASP A 80 3.76 -20.47 -2.43
CA ASP A 80 2.47 -20.72 -3.07
C ASP A 80 2.36 -19.95 -4.39
N ILE A 81 2.75 -18.67 -4.43
CA ILE A 81 2.84 -17.86 -5.65
C ILE A 81 3.81 -18.50 -6.65
N ALA A 82 4.95 -19.02 -6.18
CA ALA A 82 5.90 -19.73 -7.03
C ALA A 82 5.34 -20.99 -7.73
N THR A 83 4.15 -21.47 -7.35
CA THR A 83 3.47 -22.59 -8.02
C THR A 83 2.48 -22.17 -9.11
N THR A 84 2.25 -20.86 -9.27
CA THR A 84 1.31 -20.29 -10.23
C THR A 84 2.04 -19.81 -11.49
N ASP A 85 1.32 -19.18 -12.43
CA ASP A 85 1.86 -18.70 -13.71
C ASP A 85 2.19 -17.19 -13.68
N ALA A 86 1.57 -16.41 -12.79
CA ALA A 86 1.78 -14.97 -12.70
C ALA A 86 1.58 -14.40 -11.29
N PHE A 87 2.33 -13.34 -10.99
CA PHE A 87 2.18 -12.48 -9.83
C PHE A 87 2.11 -11.02 -10.27
N ILE A 88 1.05 -10.31 -9.87
CA ILE A 88 0.83 -8.90 -10.21
C ILE A 88 1.00 -8.08 -8.92
N TYR A 89 1.86 -7.08 -8.94
CA TYR A 89 2.18 -6.22 -7.81
C TYR A 89 2.34 -4.76 -8.24
N LEU A 90 2.60 -3.86 -7.29
CA LEU A 90 3.04 -2.49 -7.54
C LEU A 90 4.47 -2.35 -7.02
N ASP A 91 5.36 -1.80 -7.84
CA ASP A 91 6.71 -1.46 -7.42
C ASP A 91 6.73 -0.16 -6.60
N THR A 92 6.25 -0.23 -5.37
CA THR A 92 6.18 0.92 -4.44
C THR A 92 6.45 0.48 -3.00
N PRO A 93 7.29 1.19 -2.23
CA PRO A 93 7.75 0.74 -0.90
C PRO A 93 6.65 0.45 0.13
N GLU A 94 5.48 1.06 -0.03
CA GLU A 94 4.33 0.84 0.84
C GLU A 94 3.68 -0.55 0.64
N PHE A 95 4.05 -1.27 -0.42
CA PHE A 95 3.78 -2.70 -0.61
C PHE A 95 5.10 -3.50 -0.62
N SER A 96 6.06 -3.16 0.25
CA SER A 96 7.39 -3.81 0.35
C SER A 96 7.33 -5.34 0.39
N TRP A 97 6.36 -5.91 1.10
CA TRP A 97 6.16 -7.36 1.15
C TRP A 97 5.95 -7.98 -0.25
N ALA A 98 5.26 -7.27 -1.14
CA ALA A 98 4.99 -7.73 -2.50
C ALA A 98 6.24 -7.58 -3.37
N GLN A 99 7.01 -6.50 -3.20
CA GLN A 99 8.32 -6.33 -3.85
C GLN A 99 9.33 -7.41 -3.45
N ASP A 100 9.39 -7.74 -2.17
CA ASP A 100 10.28 -8.78 -1.65
C ASP A 100 9.94 -10.15 -2.27
N ILE A 101 8.65 -10.45 -2.40
CA ILE A 101 8.18 -11.64 -3.10
C ILE A 101 8.53 -11.58 -4.58
N ALA A 102 8.28 -10.46 -5.26
CA ALA A 102 8.62 -10.25 -6.67
C ALA A 102 10.12 -10.49 -6.92
N ALA A 103 11.00 -9.84 -6.16
CA ALA A 103 12.44 -9.98 -6.25
C ALA A 103 12.92 -11.43 -5.97
N GLN A 104 12.29 -12.10 -5.00
CA GLN A 104 12.55 -13.52 -4.75
C GLN A 104 12.11 -14.39 -5.94
N LEU A 105 10.92 -14.14 -6.51
CA LEU A 105 10.40 -14.89 -7.65
C LEU A 105 11.33 -14.77 -8.85
N GLU A 106 11.74 -13.56 -9.20
CA GLU A 106 12.67 -13.30 -10.31
C GLU A 106 14.06 -13.93 -10.11
N THR A 107 14.52 -14.01 -8.86
CA THR A 107 15.84 -14.58 -8.53
C THR A 107 15.83 -16.11 -8.53
N ASP A 108 14.80 -16.71 -7.94
CA ASP A 108 14.78 -18.13 -7.58
C ASP A 108 13.91 -18.99 -8.52
N TYR A 109 13.03 -18.38 -9.33
CA TYR A 109 12.04 -19.09 -10.15
C TYR A 109 12.02 -18.58 -11.60
N ASP A 110 12.12 -19.50 -12.56
CA ASP A 110 12.11 -19.17 -14.00
C ASP A 110 10.71 -19.22 -14.64
N ASP A 111 9.72 -19.75 -13.91
CA ASP A 111 8.42 -20.18 -14.48
C ASP A 111 7.23 -19.29 -14.07
N VAL A 112 7.43 -18.29 -13.20
CA VAL A 112 6.38 -17.34 -12.78
C VAL A 112 6.67 -15.98 -13.39
N ALA A 113 5.69 -15.38 -14.04
CA ALA A 113 5.81 -14.01 -14.52
C ALA A 113 5.50 -13.02 -13.42
N VAL A 114 6.39 -12.04 -13.25
CA VAL A 114 6.22 -10.93 -12.32
C VAL A 114 5.82 -9.71 -13.15
N ILE A 115 4.68 -9.12 -12.82
CA ILE A 115 4.06 -8.02 -13.57
C ILE A 115 3.91 -6.83 -12.63
N ASP A 116 4.71 -5.79 -12.86
CA ASP A 116 4.57 -4.50 -12.19
C ASP A 116 3.43 -3.69 -12.83
N GLY A 117 2.43 -3.36 -12.02
CA GLY A 117 1.32 -2.51 -12.42
C GLY A 117 1.74 -1.04 -12.63
N MET A 118 2.82 -0.59 -12.00
CA MET A 118 3.30 0.80 -12.07
C MET A 118 4.25 1.08 -13.23
N ASP A 119 4.62 0.07 -14.02
CA ASP A 119 5.58 0.25 -15.12
C ASP A 119 5.19 1.42 -16.04
N GLY A 120 6.12 2.35 -16.22
CA GLY A 120 5.94 3.56 -17.02
C GLY A 120 5.16 4.71 -16.35
N LEU A 121 4.77 4.61 -15.08
CA LEU A 121 4.07 5.68 -14.34
C LEU A 121 5.00 6.71 -13.70
N GLY A 122 6.31 6.50 -13.64
CA GLY A 122 7.25 7.36 -12.89
C GLY A 122 7.08 8.88 -13.08
N SER A 123 6.83 9.35 -14.32
CA SER A 123 6.63 10.79 -14.58
C SER A 123 5.29 11.38 -14.12
N HIS A 124 4.39 10.53 -13.61
CA HIS A 124 3.07 10.88 -13.11
C HIS A 124 2.97 10.78 -11.60
N LEU A 125 3.97 10.17 -10.94
CA LEU A 125 3.94 9.97 -9.50
C LEU A 125 4.02 11.33 -8.78
N LEU A 126 3.22 11.47 -7.74
CA LEU A 126 3.21 12.66 -6.90
C LEU A 126 4.25 12.50 -5.80
N PRO A 127 5.13 13.49 -5.59
CA PRO A 127 6.04 13.44 -4.47
C PRO A 127 5.28 13.62 -3.15
N ILE A 128 5.63 12.85 -2.12
CA ILE A 128 5.21 13.06 -0.75
C ILE A 128 6.07 14.19 -0.19
N ASP A 129 5.47 15.37 -0.01
CA ASP A 129 6.10 16.47 0.73
C ASP A 129 6.16 16.11 2.23
N ARG A 130 7.12 15.27 2.64
CA ARG A 130 7.44 15.09 4.06
C ARG A 130 8.30 16.26 4.54
N GLU A 131 7.71 17.17 5.33
CA GLU A 131 8.49 18.22 5.98
C GLU A 131 9.44 17.57 7.00
N VAL A 132 10.73 17.94 6.95
CA VAL A 132 11.73 17.53 7.95
C VAL A 132 11.20 17.85 9.35
N ALA A 133 11.22 16.87 10.26
CA ALA A 133 10.72 17.02 11.62
C ALA A 133 11.28 18.25 12.34
N ALA A 134 10.54 18.72 13.36
CA ALA A 134 10.85 19.91 14.14
C ALA A 134 12.30 19.95 14.67
N GLU A 135 12.84 21.16 14.92
CA GLU A 135 14.18 21.28 15.52
C GLU A 135 14.27 20.49 16.85
N PRO A 136 15.42 19.86 17.17
CA PRO A 136 15.57 19.08 18.40
C PRO A 136 15.18 19.85 19.65
N ASP A 137 14.43 19.21 20.56
CA ASP A 137 13.99 19.83 21.80
C ASP A 137 15.10 19.74 22.87
N TYR A 138 16.00 20.72 22.84
CA TYR A 138 17.08 20.85 23.83
C TYR A 138 16.61 21.26 25.23
N ASP A 139 15.34 21.68 25.39
CA ASP A 139 14.80 22.11 26.68
C ASP A 139 14.09 20.95 27.43
N TYR A 140 13.78 19.85 26.74
CA TYR A 140 13.19 18.65 27.32
C TYR A 140 14.26 17.65 27.81
N GLU A 141 14.03 17.02 28.97
CA GLU A 141 14.86 15.94 29.48
C GLU A 141 14.16 14.60 29.21
N PHE A 142 14.67 13.83 28.26
CA PHE A 142 14.17 12.49 27.94
C PHE A 142 14.66 11.47 28.99
N ASP A 143 13.80 10.52 29.38
CA ASP A 143 14.16 9.43 30.30
C ASP A 143 14.51 8.16 29.49
N PRO A 144 15.80 7.75 29.42
CA PRO A 144 16.22 6.61 28.60
C PRO A 144 15.61 5.27 29.04
N ASP A 145 15.21 5.14 30.31
CA ASP A 145 14.63 3.89 30.84
C ASP A 145 13.17 3.68 30.40
N SER A 146 12.52 4.73 29.89
CA SER A 146 11.12 4.71 29.44
C SER A 146 10.93 5.44 28.10
N LEU A 147 12.01 5.55 27.32
CA LEU A 147 11.96 6.16 26.01
C LEU A 147 11.23 5.23 25.05
N GLU A 148 10.24 5.79 24.37
CA GLU A 148 9.57 5.16 23.24
C GLU A 148 9.84 6.07 22.04
N ILE A 149 10.14 5.45 20.89
CA ILE A 149 10.28 6.16 19.62
C ILE A 149 8.95 5.98 18.90
N GLY A 150 8.27 7.09 18.64
CA GLY A 150 7.06 7.09 17.82
C GLY A 150 7.41 7.04 16.34
N GLU A 151 8.47 7.74 15.97
CA GLU A 151 8.87 7.95 14.58
C GLU A 151 10.39 8.13 14.49
N PHE A 152 10.98 7.58 13.43
CA PHE A 152 12.39 7.77 13.10
C PHE A 152 12.57 8.07 11.61
N ASP A 153 12.92 9.31 11.28
CA ASP A 153 13.22 9.72 9.90
C ASP A 153 14.70 9.52 9.57
N VAL A 154 14.96 9.09 8.34
CA VAL A 154 16.29 8.89 7.77
C VAL A 154 16.49 9.89 6.63
N LEU A 155 17.50 10.74 6.74
CA LEU A 155 17.79 11.76 5.74
C LEU A 155 19.07 11.44 4.96
N ASP A 156 19.06 11.76 3.67
CA ASP A 156 20.30 11.85 2.89
C ASP A 156 21.06 13.10 3.33
N GLY A 157 22.18 12.92 4.05
CA GLY A 157 23.01 14.03 4.54
C GLY A 157 23.65 14.88 3.44
N ARG A 158 23.53 14.50 2.16
CA ARG A 158 23.97 15.29 1.01
C ARG A 158 22.94 16.33 0.59
N THR A 159 21.64 15.99 0.67
CA THR A 159 20.53 16.83 0.22
C THR A 159 19.75 17.45 1.38
N GLY A 160 19.70 16.75 2.52
CA GLY A 160 18.85 17.08 3.66
C GLY A 160 17.40 16.67 3.47
N GLU A 161 17.10 15.87 2.44
CA GLU A 161 15.79 15.28 2.20
C GLU A 161 15.65 14.03 3.06
N VAL A 162 14.45 13.83 3.62
CA VAL A 162 14.08 12.54 4.19
C VAL A 162 14.11 11.54 3.01
N THR A 163 14.43 10.27 3.26
CA THR A 163 14.53 9.21 2.23
C THR A 163 13.90 7.91 2.68
N ALA A 164 13.90 7.64 3.98
CA ALA A 164 13.14 6.56 4.58
C ALA A 164 12.63 7.01 5.95
N TYR A 165 11.65 6.31 6.48
CA TYR A 165 11.24 6.48 7.87
C TYR A 165 10.74 5.19 8.47
N TRP A 166 10.93 5.05 9.77
CA TRP A 166 10.44 3.95 10.58
C TRP A 166 9.24 4.39 11.39
N HIS A 167 8.14 3.65 11.26
CA HIS A 167 6.91 3.89 12.00
C HIS A 167 6.21 2.56 12.31
N VAL A 168 5.63 2.42 13.50
CA VAL A 168 4.89 1.20 13.92
C VAL A 168 5.62 -0.10 13.55
N ASP A 169 6.90 -0.15 13.96
CA ASP A 169 7.79 -1.31 13.83
C ASP A 169 8.15 -1.77 12.40
N HIS A 170 7.94 -0.94 11.37
CA HIS A 170 8.35 -1.25 9.99
C HIS A 170 8.96 -0.04 9.25
N TRP A 171 9.61 -0.33 8.12
CA TRP A 171 10.15 0.68 7.22
C TRP A 171 9.15 1.11 6.17
N HIS A 172 9.09 2.42 5.95
CA HIS A 172 8.64 2.98 4.70
C HIS A 172 9.85 3.47 3.92
N GLU A 173 9.85 3.16 2.63
CA GLU A 173 10.79 3.68 1.64
C GLU A 173 12.19 3.11 1.84
N SER A 174 13.17 3.60 1.06
CA SER A 174 14.52 3.05 1.06
C SER A 174 15.58 4.13 1.24
N ILE A 175 16.72 3.76 1.83
CA ILE A 175 17.83 4.70 1.94
C ILE A 175 18.60 4.79 0.62
N PRO A 176 19.29 5.90 0.34
CA PRO A 176 19.99 6.06 -0.92
C PRO A 176 21.03 4.97 -1.18
N ASP A 177 21.10 4.53 -2.43
CA ASP A 177 22.16 3.67 -2.94
C ASP A 177 23.56 4.21 -2.63
N VAL A 178 24.45 3.29 -2.25
CA VAL A 178 25.83 3.62 -1.88
C VAL A 178 26.79 3.21 -3.02
N PRO A 179 27.42 4.15 -3.75
CA PRO A 179 28.30 3.77 -4.85
C PRO A 179 29.58 3.08 -4.36
N VAL A 180 30.06 2.10 -5.12
CA VAL A 180 31.32 1.41 -4.81
C VAL A 180 32.49 2.41 -4.77
N GLY A 181 33.13 2.49 -3.61
CA GLY A 181 34.28 3.36 -3.36
C GLY A 181 33.92 4.81 -2.99
N GLU A 182 32.63 5.12 -2.86
CA GLU A 182 32.12 6.39 -2.37
C GLU A 182 31.48 6.22 -0.98
N SER A 183 31.06 7.34 -0.39
CA SER A 183 30.33 7.35 0.87
C SER A 183 29.07 8.19 0.80
N VAL A 184 28.04 7.74 1.52
CA VAL A 184 26.77 8.43 1.68
C VAL A 184 26.57 8.70 3.18
N PRO A 185 26.49 9.98 3.60
CA PRO A 185 26.10 10.32 4.96
C PRO A 185 24.59 10.11 5.13
N ILE A 186 24.21 9.43 6.20
CA ILE A 186 22.83 9.20 6.60
C ILE A 186 22.61 9.89 7.94
N GLU A 187 21.71 10.86 7.98
CA GLU A 187 21.30 11.56 9.20
C GLU A 187 20.03 10.91 9.77
N GLY A 188 19.91 10.89 11.09
CA GLY A 188 18.78 10.28 11.77
C GLY A 188 18.03 11.29 12.63
N VAL A 189 16.71 11.28 12.57
CA VAL A 189 15.85 12.16 13.39
C VAL A 189 14.84 11.32 14.14
N PHE A 190 15.02 11.22 15.46
CA PHE A 190 14.19 10.39 16.35
C PHE A 190 13.18 11.29 17.07
N ALA A 191 11.91 10.94 17.02
CA ALA A 191 10.84 11.61 17.75
C ALA A 191 10.12 10.64 18.70
N ASP A 192 9.75 11.14 19.87
CA ASP A 192 8.87 10.40 20.78
C ASP A 192 7.40 10.45 20.31
N PRO A 193 6.48 9.67 20.89
CA PRO A 193 5.06 9.65 20.48
C PRO A 193 4.31 10.98 20.63
N GLU A 194 4.92 12.00 21.23
CA GLU A 194 4.37 13.36 21.31
C GLU A 194 5.05 14.33 20.33
N GLY A 195 5.82 13.81 19.36
CA GLY A 195 6.48 14.57 18.31
C GLY A 195 7.70 15.37 18.78
N ARG A 196 8.26 15.08 19.97
CA ARG A 196 9.45 15.78 20.47
C ARG A 196 10.70 15.12 19.92
N VAL A 197 11.50 15.91 19.19
CA VAL A 197 12.72 15.43 18.54
C VAL A 197 13.90 15.37 19.51
N LEU A 198 14.60 14.24 19.53
CA LEU A 198 15.74 13.99 20.40
C LEU A 198 17.01 14.72 19.91
N PRO A 199 17.74 15.43 20.78
CA PRO A 199 19.08 15.91 20.46
C PRO A 199 20.09 14.76 20.33
N LEU A 200 20.76 14.69 19.17
CA LEU A 200 21.79 13.68 18.88
C LEU A 200 23.18 14.30 18.78
N GLY A 201 24.20 13.54 19.18
CA GLY A 201 25.59 13.90 18.97
C GLY A 201 26.54 13.39 20.05
N ASP A 202 27.84 13.53 19.80
CA ASP A 202 28.91 13.10 20.71
C ASP A 202 28.81 13.72 22.13
N ASP A 203 28.28 14.95 22.22
CA ASP A 203 28.13 15.72 23.46
C ASP A 203 26.68 15.73 23.99
N GLU A 204 25.75 15.05 23.30
CA GLU A 204 24.32 14.99 23.66
C GLU A 204 23.97 13.74 24.45
N GLN A 205 22.72 13.63 24.89
CA GLN A 205 22.22 12.49 25.65
C GLN A 205 22.21 11.20 24.82
N PHE A 206 21.89 11.31 23.53
CA PHE A 206 21.75 10.19 22.62
C PHE A 206 22.69 10.30 21.43
N GLN A 207 23.03 9.15 20.86
CA GLN A 207 23.85 9.02 19.67
C GLN A 207 23.14 8.12 18.67
N PHE A 208 23.25 8.48 17.39
CA PHE A 208 22.83 7.66 16.27
C PHE A 208 23.98 6.76 15.82
N ASP A 209 23.68 5.46 15.71
CA ASP A 209 24.61 4.43 15.26
C ASP A 209 23.91 3.46 14.28
N ALA A 210 24.69 2.65 13.57
CA ALA A 210 24.18 1.62 12.69
C ALA A 210 25.12 0.42 12.64
N ARG A 211 24.55 -0.76 12.39
CA ARG A 211 25.29 -2.01 12.21
C ARG A 211 24.68 -2.87 11.13
N LEU A 212 25.39 -3.91 10.71
CA LEU A 212 24.79 -4.96 9.89
C LEU A 212 23.78 -5.79 10.70
N ALA A 213 22.68 -6.18 10.05
CA ALA A 213 21.72 -7.11 10.61
C ALA A 213 22.32 -8.53 10.77
N GLU A 214 21.74 -9.35 11.66
CA GLU A 214 22.24 -10.70 11.88
C GLU A 214 22.06 -11.56 10.60
N GLY A 215 23.17 -12.03 10.03
CA GLY A 215 23.16 -12.87 8.83
C GLY A 215 23.21 -12.10 7.51
N ALA A 216 23.23 -10.77 7.55
CA ALA A 216 23.39 -9.93 6.36
C ALA A 216 24.74 -10.17 5.65
N PRO A 217 24.82 -9.99 4.32
CA PRO A 217 26.07 -10.04 3.57
C PRO A 217 27.14 -9.09 4.13
N GLU A 218 28.25 -9.65 4.63
CA GLU A 218 29.41 -8.90 5.11
C GLU A 218 30.29 -8.40 3.95
N GLY A 219 30.96 -7.25 4.15
CA GLY A 219 31.93 -6.71 3.19
C GLY A 219 31.32 -5.96 2.00
N VAL A 220 30.00 -5.75 2.02
CA VAL A 220 29.25 -4.93 1.07
C VAL A 220 29.41 -3.44 1.39
N VAL A 221 29.18 -3.07 2.65
CA VAL A 221 29.29 -1.71 3.18
C VAL A 221 30.17 -1.68 4.44
N GLU A 222 30.90 -0.58 4.67
CA GLU A 222 31.53 -0.24 5.95
C GLU A 222 30.79 0.96 6.55
N ILE A 223 30.53 0.91 7.87
CA ILE A 223 29.73 1.90 8.59
C ILE A 223 30.64 2.67 9.55
N GLU A 224 30.64 4.00 9.49
CA GLU A 224 31.35 4.89 10.42
C GLU A 224 30.36 5.81 11.15
N SER A 225 30.31 5.73 12.48
CA SER A 225 29.36 6.49 13.30
C SER A 225 29.97 7.79 13.82
N HIS A 226 29.22 8.90 13.73
CA HIS A 226 29.64 10.24 14.13
C HIS A 226 28.79 10.85 15.25
N GLY A 227 27.86 10.08 15.81
CA GLY A 227 27.02 10.45 16.95
C GLY A 227 25.72 11.13 16.54
N ASP A 228 25.70 11.98 15.53
CA ASP A 228 24.49 12.58 14.94
C ASP A 228 24.11 12.00 13.57
N HIS A 229 25.07 11.33 12.92
CA HIS A 229 24.89 10.67 11.61
C HIS A 229 25.79 9.44 11.51
N VAL A 230 25.54 8.61 10.51
CA VAL A 230 26.40 7.49 10.11
C VAL A 230 26.85 7.68 8.67
N GLU A 231 28.11 7.34 8.37
CA GLU A 231 28.66 7.34 7.02
C GLU A 231 28.71 5.91 6.49
N LEU A 232 27.99 5.65 5.38
CA LEU A 232 27.97 4.36 4.69
C LEU A 232 28.99 4.38 3.56
N HIS A 233 29.97 3.48 3.59
CA HIS A 233 31.02 3.36 2.58
C HIS A 233 30.82 2.11 1.72
N GLY A 234 30.58 2.30 0.42
CA GLY A 234 30.38 1.19 -0.53
C GLY A 234 31.69 0.45 -0.81
N LEU A 235 31.71 -0.86 -0.58
CA LEU A 235 32.90 -1.69 -0.76
C LEU A 235 32.80 -2.65 -1.96
N GLU A 236 31.67 -3.33 -2.11
CA GLU A 236 31.42 -4.32 -3.16
C GLU A 236 29.95 -4.25 -3.58
N ALA A 237 29.70 -4.21 -4.88
CA ALA A 237 28.35 -4.11 -5.42
C ALA A 237 27.52 -5.35 -5.06
N ASN A 238 26.53 -5.16 -4.19
CA ASN A 238 25.62 -6.17 -3.67
C ASN A 238 24.58 -5.49 -2.76
N ARG A 239 23.50 -6.21 -2.43
CA ARG A 239 22.55 -5.82 -1.39
C ARG A 239 23.04 -6.28 -0.01
N THR A 240 22.80 -5.49 1.03
CA THR A 240 22.92 -5.92 2.43
C THR A 240 21.81 -5.31 3.30
N LEU A 241 21.81 -5.62 4.59
CA LEU A 241 20.77 -5.22 5.54
C LEU A 241 21.37 -4.53 6.76
N LEU A 242 20.87 -3.34 7.06
CA LEU A 242 21.29 -2.49 8.17
C LEU A 242 20.30 -2.54 9.33
N VAL A 243 20.82 -2.31 10.54
CA VAL A 243 20.03 -2.00 11.73
C VAL A 243 20.52 -0.65 12.24
N PHE A 244 19.62 0.30 12.30
CA PHE A 244 19.83 1.60 12.94
C PHE A 244 19.58 1.51 14.44
N GLU A 245 20.42 2.18 15.23
CA GLU A 245 20.45 2.10 16.68
C GLU A 245 20.48 3.51 17.29
N LEU A 246 19.69 3.69 18.35
CA LEU A 246 19.79 4.82 19.25
C LEU A 246 20.57 4.39 20.50
N VAL A 247 21.64 5.11 20.80
CA VAL A 247 22.60 4.76 21.85
C VAL A 247 22.60 5.81 22.96
N HIS A 248 22.54 5.35 24.21
CA HIS A 248 22.70 6.18 25.41
C HIS A 248 23.78 5.59 26.31
N ASP A 249 24.77 6.40 26.72
CA ASP A 249 25.88 5.96 27.60
C ASP A 249 26.65 4.71 27.09
N GLY A 250 26.62 4.47 25.77
CA GLY A 250 27.25 3.33 25.11
C GLY A 250 26.43 2.03 25.15
N GLU A 251 25.16 2.10 25.53
CA GLU A 251 24.19 1.01 25.46
C GLU A 251 23.09 1.36 24.45
N VAL A 252 22.70 0.40 23.62
CA VAL A 252 21.56 0.56 22.69
C VAL A 252 20.27 0.63 23.51
N VAL A 253 19.53 1.72 23.36
CA VAL A 253 18.24 1.96 24.04
C VAL A 253 17.05 1.74 23.12
N TRP A 254 17.25 1.78 21.80
CA TRP A 254 16.26 1.47 20.78
C TRP A 254 16.98 1.03 19.49
N ASP A 255 16.41 0.10 18.73
CA ASP A 255 16.94 -0.33 17.44
C ASP A 255 15.84 -0.84 16.49
N THR A 256 16.21 -0.99 15.22
CA THR A 256 15.39 -1.54 14.13
C THR A 256 15.77 -3.00 13.83
N ALA A 257 16.15 -3.79 14.84
CA ALA A 257 16.62 -5.15 14.59
C ALA A 257 15.51 -6.13 14.19
N ASP A 258 14.25 -5.80 14.51
CA ASP A 258 13.09 -6.61 14.16
C ASP A 258 12.79 -6.54 12.65
N GLU A 259 13.07 -5.40 12.01
CA GLU A 259 13.01 -5.22 10.55
C GLU A 259 14.19 -4.35 10.09
N GLY A 260 15.17 -4.97 9.42
CA GLY A 260 16.35 -4.24 8.97
C GLY A 260 16.08 -3.43 7.70
N MET A 261 16.80 -2.33 7.53
CA MET A 261 16.74 -1.51 6.30
C MET A 261 17.63 -2.12 5.22
N ALA A 262 17.07 -2.39 4.04
CA ALA A 262 17.85 -2.82 2.88
C ALA A 262 18.71 -1.66 2.36
N THR A 263 19.92 -1.97 1.91
CA THR A 263 20.77 -1.00 1.23
C THR A 263 21.51 -1.67 0.09
N ASP A 264 21.48 -1.02 -1.07
CA ASP A 264 22.18 -1.48 -2.26
C ASP A 264 23.48 -0.71 -2.45
N VAL A 265 24.55 -1.48 -2.66
CA VAL A 265 25.83 -0.94 -3.12
C VAL A 265 25.91 -1.15 -4.63
N VAL A 266 26.05 -0.06 -5.38
CA VAL A 266 25.96 -0.08 -6.85
C VAL A 266 27.26 0.40 -7.51
N GLU A 267 27.55 -0.09 -8.72
CA GLU A 267 28.78 0.27 -9.46
C GLU A 267 28.73 1.71 -10.00
N GLU A 268 27.55 2.16 -10.45
CA GLU A 268 27.25 3.54 -10.84
C GLU A 268 25.82 3.83 -10.36
N LEU A 269 25.56 5.06 -9.89
CA LEU A 269 24.20 5.52 -9.66
C LEU A 269 23.54 5.68 -11.02
N ASP A 270 22.33 5.16 -11.18
CA ASP A 270 21.52 5.49 -12.33
C ASP A 270 21.08 6.97 -12.21
N ASP A 271 20.96 7.68 -13.35
CA ASP A 271 20.51 9.08 -13.41
C ASP A 271 18.98 9.20 -13.13
N GLU A 272 18.35 8.12 -12.67
CA GLU A 272 16.98 8.16 -12.13
C GLU A 272 17.08 8.86 -10.77
N GLU A 273 16.26 9.91 -10.61
CA GLU A 273 16.30 10.77 -9.43
C GLU A 273 16.22 9.90 -8.17
N ALA A 274 17.02 10.23 -7.14
CA ALA A 274 16.94 9.57 -5.83
C ALA A 274 15.47 9.39 -5.48
N ASP A 275 15.06 8.17 -5.09
CA ASP A 275 13.68 7.78 -4.82
C ASP A 275 12.99 8.91 -4.04
N GLU A 276 12.32 9.78 -4.79
CA GLU A 276 11.54 10.87 -4.25
C GLU A 276 10.37 10.14 -3.62
N PHE A 277 10.10 10.34 -2.33
CA PHE A 277 8.93 9.69 -1.72
C PHE A 277 7.74 9.90 -2.64
N VAL A 278 7.06 8.84 -3.05
CA VAL A 278 5.96 8.96 -4.00
C VAL A 278 4.69 8.46 -3.37
N ASP A 279 3.60 9.20 -3.56
CA ASP A 279 2.28 8.72 -3.16
C ASP A 279 1.99 7.41 -3.93
N PRO A 280 1.78 6.26 -3.25
CA PRO A 280 1.56 4.99 -3.92
C PRO A 280 0.18 4.91 -4.58
N HIS A 281 -0.79 5.75 -4.18
CA HIS A 281 -2.24 5.58 -4.44
C HIS A 281 -2.69 5.88 -5.89
N VAL A 282 -1.83 5.59 -6.88
CA VAL A 282 -2.11 5.74 -8.31
C VAL A 282 -3.35 4.97 -8.75
N TRP A 283 -3.69 3.86 -8.08
CA TRP A 283 -4.85 3.03 -8.44
C TRP A 283 -6.19 3.68 -8.08
N VAL A 284 -6.20 4.69 -7.23
CA VAL A 284 -7.41 5.44 -6.85
C VAL A 284 -7.83 6.39 -7.99
N ASP A 285 -6.88 6.82 -8.81
CA ASP A 285 -7.11 7.69 -9.96
C ASP A 285 -7.61 6.90 -11.19
N PRO A 286 -8.85 7.13 -11.67
CA PRO A 286 -9.43 6.39 -12.81
C PRO A 286 -8.68 6.59 -14.13
N VAL A 287 -7.80 7.58 -14.25
CA VAL A 287 -6.97 7.82 -15.44
C VAL A 287 -5.65 7.07 -15.33
N LEU A 288 -4.99 7.09 -14.17
CA LEU A 288 -3.75 6.33 -13.97
C LEU A 288 -4.01 4.82 -13.91
N ALA A 289 -5.14 4.42 -13.32
CA ALA A 289 -5.62 3.03 -13.33
C ALA A 289 -5.70 2.42 -14.74
N GLN A 290 -5.93 3.23 -15.79
CA GLN A 290 -5.95 2.72 -17.17
C GLN A 290 -4.58 2.18 -17.60
N GLN A 291 -3.49 2.84 -17.19
CA GLN A 291 -2.14 2.36 -17.47
C GLN A 291 -1.86 1.06 -16.72
N VAL A 292 -2.32 0.95 -15.46
CA VAL A 292 -2.17 -0.29 -14.67
C VAL A 292 -2.91 -1.46 -15.35
N VAL A 293 -4.14 -1.24 -15.82
CA VAL A 293 -4.92 -2.23 -16.57
C VAL A 293 -4.22 -2.63 -17.89
N ASP A 294 -3.63 -1.68 -18.60
CA ASP A 294 -2.86 -1.94 -19.82
C ASP A 294 -1.57 -2.74 -19.54
N ASN A 295 -0.89 -2.44 -18.42
CA ASN A 295 0.31 -3.17 -17.96
C ASN A 295 -0.03 -4.62 -17.63
N ILE A 296 -1.14 -4.85 -16.90
CA ILE A 296 -1.66 -6.20 -16.63
C ILE A 296 -1.93 -6.93 -17.94
N ALA A 297 -2.66 -6.33 -18.89
CA ALA A 297 -2.97 -6.97 -20.16
C ALA A 297 -1.73 -7.32 -20.98
N THR A 298 -0.73 -6.42 -20.97
CA THR A 298 0.57 -6.63 -21.62
C THR A 298 1.30 -7.81 -20.99
N GLY A 299 1.45 -7.80 -19.66
CA GLY A 299 2.11 -8.88 -18.92
C GLY A 299 1.45 -10.23 -19.15
N LEU A 300 0.11 -10.31 -19.04
CA LEU A 300 -0.63 -11.55 -19.33
C LEU A 300 -0.47 -12.00 -20.78
N GLY A 301 -0.42 -11.07 -21.74
CA GLY A 301 -0.18 -11.38 -23.15
C GLY A 301 1.22 -11.93 -23.43
N GLU A 302 2.22 -11.60 -22.62
CA GLU A 302 3.56 -12.18 -22.71
C GLU A 302 3.61 -13.62 -22.17
N VAL A 303 2.88 -13.88 -21.08
CA VAL A 303 2.74 -15.22 -20.46
C VAL A 303 1.89 -16.16 -21.31
N ASP A 304 0.81 -15.64 -21.89
CA ASP A 304 -0.09 -16.37 -22.77
C ASP A 304 -0.32 -15.70 -24.13
N PRO A 305 0.65 -15.83 -25.06
CA PRO A 305 0.57 -15.20 -26.38
C PRO A 305 -0.58 -15.70 -27.26
N ASP A 306 -1.15 -16.88 -26.96
CA ASP A 306 -2.28 -17.42 -27.72
C ASP A 306 -3.59 -16.65 -27.42
N ASN A 307 -3.69 -16.02 -26.23
CA ASN A 307 -4.82 -15.22 -25.78
C ASN A 307 -4.53 -13.71 -25.65
N ALA A 308 -3.36 -13.22 -26.06
CA ALA A 308 -2.99 -11.79 -25.96
C ALA A 308 -4.05 -10.82 -26.55
N GLU A 309 -4.65 -11.16 -27.72
CA GLU A 309 -5.71 -10.32 -28.33
C GLU A 309 -6.96 -10.26 -27.45
N LEU A 310 -7.27 -11.32 -26.69
CA LEU A 310 -8.38 -11.32 -25.73
C LEU A 310 -8.10 -10.38 -24.55
N TYR A 311 -6.90 -10.43 -23.98
CA TYR A 311 -6.53 -9.56 -22.85
C TYR A 311 -6.55 -8.09 -23.26
N GLU A 312 -6.00 -7.76 -24.44
CA GLU A 312 -6.08 -6.41 -25.01
C GLU A 312 -7.54 -5.95 -25.21
N GLU A 313 -8.43 -6.82 -25.71
CA GLU A 313 -9.85 -6.50 -25.90
C GLU A 313 -10.59 -6.28 -24.56
N ASN A 314 -10.30 -7.11 -23.55
CA ASN A 314 -10.89 -7.01 -22.22
C ASN A 314 -10.40 -5.75 -21.48
N ALA A 315 -9.10 -5.45 -21.54
CA ALA A 315 -8.51 -4.23 -20.99
C ALA A 315 -9.10 -2.97 -21.61
N ALA A 316 -9.28 -2.95 -22.93
CA ALA A 316 -9.96 -1.86 -23.61
C ALA A 316 -11.42 -1.69 -23.16
N ALA A 317 -12.15 -2.80 -22.95
CA ALA A 317 -13.51 -2.76 -22.44
C ALA A 317 -13.60 -2.27 -20.98
N TYR A 318 -12.63 -2.63 -20.14
CA TYR A 318 -12.55 -2.14 -18.76
C TYR A 318 -12.15 -0.66 -18.72
N THR A 319 -11.24 -0.23 -19.59
CA THR A 319 -10.85 1.18 -19.76
C THR A 319 -12.06 2.06 -20.08
N GLU A 320 -13.02 1.61 -20.89
CA GLU A 320 -14.27 2.37 -21.12
C GLU A 320 -15.09 2.60 -19.83
N ARG A 321 -15.01 1.69 -18.85
CA ARG A 321 -15.63 1.84 -17.52
C ARG A 321 -14.84 2.84 -16.66
N LEU A 322 -13.51 2.76 -16.66
CA LEU A 322 -12.65 3.73 -15.97
C LEU A 322 -12.88 5.16 -16.50
N GLU A 323 -12.95 5.34 -17.81
CA GLU A 323 -13.31 6.62 -18.42
C GLU A 323 -14.73 7.10 -18.02
N ALA A 324 -15.64 6.18 -17.68
CA ALA A 324 -16.97 6.55 -17.18
C ALA A 324 -16.93 7.04 -15.74
N VAL A 325 -16.07 6.46 -14.90
CA VAL A 325 -15.80 6.95 -13.54
C VAL A 325 -15.14 8.32 -13.60
N ASP A 326 -14.13 8.51 -14.46
CA ASP A 326 -13.46 9.79 -14.69
C ASP A 326 -14.46 10.92 -15.03
N ARG A 327 -15.34 10.69 -16.01
CA ARG A 327 -16.40 11.64 -16.35
C ARG A 327 -17.36 11.94 -15.19
N GLN A 328 -17.62 10.97 -14.32
CA GLN A 328 -18.49 11.19 -13.16
C GLN A 328 -17.82 12.04 -12.09
N PHE A 329 -16.50 11.92 -11.90
CA PHE A 329 -15.73 12.84 -11.06
C PHE A 329 -15.72 14.24 -11.64
N GLU A 330 -15.48 14.41 -12.95
CA GLU A 330 -15.59 15.71 -13.63
C GLU A 330 -16.96 16.34 -13.42
N GLU A 331 -18.05 15.58 -13.64
CA GLU A 331 -19.42 16.05 -13.41
C GLU A 331 -19.68 16.39 -11.92
N LEU A 332 -19.10 15.64 -10.99
CA LEU A 332 -19.24 15.89 -9.56
C LEU A 332 -18.66 17.25 -9.20
N VAL A 333 -17.40 17.51 -9.54
CA VAL A 333 -16.72 18.77 -9.19
C VAL A 333 -17.29 19.98 -9.91
N GLU A 334 -17.79 19.81 -11.15
CA GLU A 334 -18.49 20.88 -11.87
C GLU A 334 -19.76 21.37 -11.15
N ASN A 335 -20.41 20.49 -10.38
CA ASN A 335 -21.67 20.76 -9.68
C ASN A 335 -21.51 20.90 -8.16
N ALA A 336 -20.29 20.79 -7.64
CA ALA A 336 -19.98 20.96 -6.22
C ALA A 336 -20.15 22.42 -5.76
N SER A 337 -20.66 22.60 -4.55
CA SER A 337 -20.82 23.93 -3.95
C SER A 337 -19.63 24.33 -3.06
N ARG A 338 -18.76 23.36 -2.72
CA ARG A 338 -17.50 23.53 -1.99
C ARG A 338 -16.43 22.64 -2.60
N ASP A 339 -15.19 23.02 -2.39
CA ASP A 339 -13.96 22.39 -2.88
C ASP A 339 -13.14 21.74 -1.76
N VAL A 340 -13.61 21.80 -0.51
CA VAL A 340 -12.95 21.21 0.66
C VAL A 340 -13.92 20.26 1.37
N ALA A 341 -13.43 19.08 1.76
CA ALA A 341 -14.11 18.11 2.63
C ALA A 341 -13.15 17.58 3.71
N ILE A 342 -13.69 16.91 4.73
CA ILE A 342 -12.90 16.24 5.77
C ILE A 342 -12.89 14.74 5.49
N PHE A 343 -11.71 14.13 5.57
CA PHE A 343 -11.51 12.69 5.47
C PHE A 343 -10.78 12.16 6.72
N ALA A 344 -11.44 11.28 7.45
CA ALA A 344 -10.90 10.60 8.62
C ALA A 344 -10.26 9.28 8.19
N GLY A 345 -9.00 9.38 7.78
CA GLY A 345 -8.11 8.31 7.32
C GLY A 345 -6.79 8.92 6.87
N HIS A 346 -5.87 8.09 6.40
CA HIS A 346 -4.64 8.55 5.74
C HIS A 346 -4.89 9.10 4.34
N ASP A 347 -4.01 9.97 3.88
CA ASP A 347 -4.17 10.67 2.61
C ASP A 347 -3.87 9.77 1.41
N SER A 348 -4.91 9.07 0.94
CA SER A 348 -4.90 8.16 -0.21
C SER A 348 -5.52 8.74 -1.48
N TYR A 349 -5.75 10.07 -1.54
CA TYR A 349 -6.54 10.71 -2.61
C TYR A 349 -5.81 11.82 -3.37
N GLN A 350 -4.52 12.07 -3.13
CA GLN A 350 -3.81 13.21 -3.73
C GLN A 350 -3.87 13.24 -5.26
N TYR A 351 -3.78 12.08 -5.91
CA TYR A 351 -3.96 11.99 -7.36
C TYR A 351 -5.34 12.46 -7.83
N VAL A 352 -6.40 12.04 -7.12
CA VAL A 352 -7.79 12.41 -7.41
C VAL A 352 -8.03 13.90 -7.11
N GLU A 353 -7.53 14.39 -5.97
CA GLU A 353 -7.59 15.80 -5.58
C GLU A 353 -6.91 16.70 -6.60
N GLN A 354 -5.67 16.38 -6.99
CA GLN A 354 -4.92 17.16 -7.97
C GLN A 354 -5.59 17.13 -9.35
N ARG A 355 -6.15 15.98 -9.76
CA ARG A 355 -6.82 15.83 -11.05
C ARG A 355 -8.09 16.65 -11.14
N TYR A 356 -8.95 16.58 -10.13
CA TYR A 356 -10.29 17.15 -10.19
C TYR A 356 -10.43 18.49 -9.47
N GLY A 357 -9.42 18.90 -8.69
CA GLY A 357 -9.32 20.23 -8.09
C GLY A 357 -10.22 20.42 -6.87
N PHE A 358 -10.21 19.44 -5.96
CA PHE A 358 -10.78 19.54 -4.61
C PHE A 358 -9.74 19.10 -3.57
N GLU A 359 -10.01 19.33 -2.29
CA GLU A 359 -9.15 19.03 -1.16
C GLU A 359 -9.91 18.20 -0.11
N LEU A 360 -9.29 17.12 0.34
CA LEU A 360 -9.66 16.30 1.49
C LEU A 360 -8.67 16.63 2.60
N TYR A 361 -9.15 17.31 3.62
CA TYR A 361 -8.34 17.50 4.82
C TYR A 361 -8.32 16.20 5.62
N THR A 362 -7.12 15.62 5.79
CA THR A 362 -6.86 14.45 6.62
C THR A 362 -6.13 14.84 7.93
N PRO A 363 -6.36 14.10 9.03
CA PRO A 363 -5.60 14.30 10.27
C PRO A 363 -4.19 13.73 10.20
N VAL A 364 -3.97 12.73 9.35
CA VAL A 364 -2.69 12.04 9.17
C VAL A 364 -2.25 12.13 7.71
N GLY A 365 -0.94 12.06 7.47
CA GLY A 365 -0.37 12.09 6.12
C GLY A 365 -0.72 10.85 5.30
N ILE A 366 0.13 10.51 4.33
CA ILE A 366 -0.15 9.46 3.33
C ILE A 366 -0.07 8.03 3.91
N SER A 367 0.63 7.82 5.03
CA SER A 367 0.76 6.49 5.65
C SER A 367 -0.46 6.10 6.52
N PRO A 368 -1.07 4.92 6.31
CA PRO A 368 -2.20 4.41 7.10
C PRO A 368 -1.87 4.21 8.57
N ASP A 369 -0.63 3.84 8.89
CA ASP A 369 -0.25 3.51 10.26
C ASP A 369 0.03 4.74 11.12
N ALA A 370 0.09 5.95 10.55
CA ALA A 370 0.44 7.19 11.23
C ALA A 370 -0.44 7.45 12.48
N ALA A 371 0.20 7.60 13.65
CA ALA A 371 -0.53 7.81 14.89
C ALA A 371 -1.18 9.22 14.94
N GLU A 372 -2.50 9.26 15.11
CA GLU A 372 -3.25 10.50 15.25
C GLU A 372 -2.89 11.23 16.56
N SER A 373 -2.32 12.44 16.47
CA SER A 373 -2.05 13.23 17.67
C SER A 373 -3.30 13.97 18.15
N PHE A 374 -3.30 14.36 19.44
CA PHE A 374 -4.37 15.23 19.97
C PHE A 374 -4.42 16.59 19.25
N GLU A 375 -3.29 17.06 18.71
CA GLU A 375 -3.23 18.31 17.96
C GLU A 375 -3.96 18.17 16.63
N ASP A 376 -3.78 17.06 15.91
CA ASP A 376 -4.43 16.76 14.62
C ASP A 376 -5.95 16.70 14.77
N ILE A 377 -6.44 15.98 15.80
CA ILE A 377 -7.87 15.91 16.13
C ILE A 377 -8.43 17.32 16.39
N SER A 378 -7.70 18.13 17.16
CA SER A 378 -8.15 19.48 17.49
C SER A 378 -8.17 20.41 16.27
N GLY A 379 -7.17 20.30 15.38
CA GLY A 379 -7.12 21.03 14.12
C GLY A 379 -8.27 20.66 13.20
N MET A 380 -8.59 19.36 13.11
CA MET A 380 -9.71 18.90 12.30
C MET A 380 -11.07 19.38 12.83
N VAL A 381 -11.28 19.40 14.15
CA VAL A 381 -12.48 19.99 14.77
C VAL A 381 -12.59 21.49 14.45
N ASP A 382 -11.48 22.24 14.54
CA ASP A 382 -11.46 23.67 14.22
C ASP A 382 -11.82 23.92 12.74
N LEU A 383 -11.35 23.08 11.81
CA LEU A 383 -11.69 23.17 10.38
C LEU A 383 -13.15 22.82 10.10
N VAL A 384 -13.66 21.76 10.73
CA VAL A 384 -15.09 21.41 10.65
C VAL A 384 -15.97 22.61 11.03
N GLU A 385 -15.61 23.32 12.12
CA GLU A 385 -16.34 24.51 12.56
C GLU A 385 -16.12 25.73 11.63
N GLU A 386 -14.90 25.93 11.12
CA GLU A 386 -14.56 27.05 10.22
C GLU A 386 -15.29 26.97 8.89
N TYR A 387 -15.34 25.77 8.29
CA TYR A 387 -15.90 25.53 6.97
C TYR A 387 -17.38 25.12 6.99
N ASP A 388 -18.02 25.06 8.18
CA ASP A 388 -19.42 24.65 8.38
C ASP A 388 -19.70 23.26 7.78
N ILE A 389 -18.77 22.31 7.99
CA ILE A 389 -18.84 20.96 7.44
C ILE A 389 -19.74 20.09 8.33
N ASP A 390 -20.70 19.40 7.72
CA ASP A 390 -21.67 18.54 8.42
C ASP A 390 -21.50 17.04 8.12
N THR A 391 -20.69 16.70 7.11
CA THR A 391 -20.41 15.33 6.65
C THR A 391 -18.90 15.07 6.73
N VAL A 392 -18.52 14.00 7.42
CA VAL A 392 -17.13 13.48 7.42
C VAL A 392 -17.04 12.26 6.51
N LEU A 393 -16.01 12.20 5.68
CA LEU A 393 -15.64 11.00 4.91
C LEU A 393 -14.73 10.14 5.78
N TYR A 394 -14.74 8.82 5.62
CA TYR A 394 -13.83 7.94 6.36
C TYR A 394 -13.47 6.68 5.58
N ASP A 395 -12.27 6.17 5.80
CA ASP A 395 -11.89 4.86 5.29
C ASP A 395 -12.48 3.78 6.22
N PRO A 396 -13.32 2.85 5.70
CA PRO A 396 -13.85 1.76 6.51
C PRO A 396 -12.78 0.87 7.14
N PHE A 397 -11.62 0.70 6.50
CA PHE A 397 -10.57 -0.24 6.92
C PHE A 397 -9.72 0.29 8.08
N GLU A 398 -9.84 1.58 8.43
CA GLU A 398 -9.31 2.19 9.66
C GLU A 398 -10.09 1.73 10.92
N SER A 399 -11.12 0.88 10.73
CA SER A 399 -11.89 0.25 11.80
C SER A 399 -11.47 -1.21 11.99
N PRO A 400 -11.35 -1.69 13.24
CA PRO A 400 -11.10 -3.12 13.50
C PRO A 400 -12.26 -4.03 13.08
N ASP A 401 -13.42 -3.47 12.73
CA ASP A 401 -14.55 -4.18 12.13
C ASP A 401 -15.25 -3.23 11.12
N PRO A 402 -14.83 -3.20 9.85
CA PRO A 402 -15.33 -2.26 8.84
C PRO A 402 -16.83 -2.44 8.54
N ASP A 403 -17.40 -3.62 8.83
CA ASP A 403 -18.82 -3.91 8.58
C ASP A 403 -19.73 -3.45 9.73
N GLU A 404 -19.22 -3.38 10.97
CA GLU A 404 -20.04 -3.09 12.14
C GLU A 404 -19.69 -1.79 12.89
N GLN A 405 -18.49 -1.22 12.69
CA GLN A 405 -17.96 -0.13 13.51
C GLN A 405 -17.39 1.02 12.68
N LEU A 406 -17.64 2.26 13.12
CA LEU A 406 -16.98 3.44 12.57
C LEU A 406 -15.56 3.56 13.15
N PRO A 407 -14.61 4.16 12.41
CA PRO A 407 -13.32 4.53 12.97
C PRO A 407 -13.46 5.44 14.19
N SER A 408 -12.55 5.30 15.16
CA SER A 408 -12.61 6.05 16.43
C SER A 408 -12.58 7.56 16.21
N MET A 409 -11.82 8.03 15.21
CA MET A 409 -11.76 9.43 14.80
C MET A 409 -13.14 9.98 14.38
N VAL A 410 -13.91 9.21 13.62
CA VAL A 410 -15.26 9.60 13.19
C VAL A 410 -16.18 9.75 14.40
N GLU A 411 -16.11 8.83 15.36
CA GLU A 411 -16.89 8.92 16.59
C GLU A 411 -16.56 10.20 17.37
N LEU A 412 -15.27 10.53 17.52
CA LEU A 412 -14.81 11.75 18.18
C LEU A 412 -15.31 13.03 17.48
N LEU A 413 -15.19 13.10 16.15
CA LEU A 413 -15.70 14.23 15.38
C LEU A 413 -17.21 14.42 15.55
N ILE A 414 -17.99 13.32 15.57
CA ILE A 414 -19.44 13.39 15.81
C ILE A 414 -19.74 13.86 17.25
N GLU A 415 -18.93 13.47 18.24
CA GLU A 415 -19.15 13.83 19.64
C GLU A 415 -18.77 15.29 19.96
N ASP A 416 -17.67 15.78 19.38
CA ASP A 416 -17.02 17.03 19.77
C ASP A 416 -17.16 18.18 18.75
N SER A 417 -17.80 17.96 17.60
CA SER A 417 -18.00 18.98 16.55
C SER A 417 -19.46 19.14 16.11
N GLN A 418 -19.68 19.81 14.97
CA GLN A 418 -20.99 19.97 14.32
C GLN A 418 -21.31 18.89 13.27
N VAL A 419 -20.42 17.94 13.03
CA VAL A 419 -20.65 16.80 12.11
C VAL A 419 -21.90 16.02 12.53
N THR A 420 -22.72 15.64 11.54
CA THR A 420 -23.95 14.86 11.76
C THR A 420 -24.11 13.67 10.84
N ASP A 421 -23.34 13.60 9.74
CA ASP A 421 -23.32 12.51 8.77
C ASP A 421 -21.88 11.99 8.66
N ALA A 422 -21.74 10.69 8.44
CA ALA A 422 -20.46 10.05 8.16
C ALA A 422 -20.65 9.12 6.96
N GLU A 423 -19.81 9.24 5.94
CA GLU A 423 -19.91 8.47 4.71
C GLU A 423 -18.60 7.76 4.38
N PRO A 424 -18.64 6.47 3.99
CA PRO A 424 -17.43 5.74 3.64
C PRO A 424 -16.81 6.27 2.35
N LEU A 425 -15.47 6.30 2.30
CA LEU A 425 -14.67 6.62 1.13
C LEU A 425 -13.54 5.58 1.08
N SER A 426 -13.56 4.72 0.07
CA SER A 426 -12.66 3.57 -0.06
C SER A 426 -11.50 3.88 -1.00
N PRO A 427 -10.23 3.64 -0.62
CA PRO A 427 -9.12 3.68 -1.57
C PRO A 427 -9.14 2.49 -2.55
N ALA A 428 -10.13 1.59 -2.44
CA ALA A 428 -10.24 0.38 -3.26
C ALA A 428 -9.05 -0.59 -3.10
N GLU A 429 -8.39 -0.55 -1.93
CA GLU A 429 -7.37 -1.53 -1.55
C GLU A 429 -7.94 -2.84 -1.01
N GLY A 430 -9.15 -2.77 -0.45
CA GLY A 430 -9.87 -3.87 0.14
C GLY A 430 -11.34 -3.90 -0.30
N THR A 431 -12.06 -4.89 0.20
CA THR A 431 -13.52 -4.98 0.08
C THR A 431 -14.12 -5.44 1.40
N THR A 432 -15.25 -4.84 1.80
CA THR A 432 -16.00 -5.27 2.99
C THR A 432 -16.83 -6.51 2.67
N HIS A 433 -17.33 -7.20 3.69
CA HIS A 433 -18.22 -8.35 3.44
C HIS A 433 -19.52 -7.92 2.77
N GLU A 434 -20.05 -6.75 3.11
CA GLU A 434 -21.25 -6.20 2.44
C GLU A 434 -21.01 -5.92 0.95
N TRP A 435 -19.82 -5.45 0.58
CA TRP A 435 -19.49 -5.13 -0.82
C TRP A 435 -19.20 -6.40 -1.63
N ASP A 436 -18.48 -7.36 -1.04
CA ASP A 436 -18.24 -8.69 -1.62
C ASP A 436 -19.55 -9.45 -1.89
N GLU A 437 -20.50 -9.44 -0.94
CA GLU A 437 -21.84 -10.04 -1.15
C GLU A 437 -22.64 -9.42 -2.30
N GLN A 438 -22.27 -8.21 -2.73
CA GLN A 438 -22.88 -7.50 -3.85
C GLN A 438 -22.09 -7.63 -5.17
N ASP A 439 -21.02 -8.41 -5.18
CA ASP A 439 -20.10 -8.57 -6.31
C ASP A 439 -19.53 -7.20 -6.77
N TRP A 440 -19.20 -6.31 -5.83
CA TRP A 440 -18.66 -4.99 -6.15
C TRP A 440 -17.16 -5.07 -6.44
N GLY A 441 -16.77 -4.76 -7.68
CA GLY A 441 -15.39 -4.54 -8.11
C GLY A 441 -14.93 -3.09 -7.89
N TRP A 442 -13.78 -2.72 -8.45
CA TRP A 442 -13.22 -1.37 -8.30
C TRP A 442 -14.17 -0.28 -8.80
N VAL A 443 -14.79 -0.49 -9.98
CA VAL A 443 -15.73 0.48 -10.58
C VAL A 443 -16.96 0.67 -9.69
N GLU A 444 -17.53 -0.42 -9.18
CA GLU A 444 -18.70 -0.38 -8.32
C GLU A 444 -18.40 0.32 -6.98
N GLN A 445 -17.23 0.08 -6.38
CA GLN A 445 -16.80 0.84 -5.21
C GLN A 445 -16.69 2.35 -5.53
N MET A 446 -16.09 2.71 -6.66
CA MET A 446 -15.97 4.12 -7.06
C MET A 446 -17.33 4.78 -7.31
N GLU A 447 -18.28 4.08 -7.92
CA GLU A 447 -19.60 4.62 -8.26
C GLU A 447 -20.57 4.66 -7.07
N GLU A 448 -20.68 3.55 -6.34
CA GLU A 448 -21.71 3.34 -5.32
C GLU A 448 -21.25 3.78 -3.92
N VAL A 449 -19.93 3.84 -3.70
CA VAL A 449 -19.30 4.37 -2.46
C VAL A 449 -18.76 5.77 -2.73
N ASN A 450 -17.64 5.89 -3.44
CA ASN A 450 -16.84 7.14 -3.43
C ASN A 450 -17.57 8.34 -4.03
N LEU A 451 -18.04 8.22 -5.28
CA LEU A 451 -18.78 9.28 -5.97
C LEU A 451 -20.09 9.64 -5.25
N ARG A 452 -20.69 8.69 -4.53
CA ARG A 452 -21.89 8.96 -3.72
C ARG A 452 -21.54 9.75 -2.45
N SER A 453 -20.50 9.36 -1.74
CA SER A 453 -20.04 10.01 -0.51
C SER A 453 -19.50 11.41 -0.79
N LEU A 454 -18.67 11.57 -1.82
CA LEU A 454 -18.15 12.87 -2.25
C LEU A 454 -19.26 13.84 -2.68
N ARG A 455 -20.34 13.37 -3.32
CA ARG A 455 -21.49 14.24 -3.66
C ARG A 455 -22.14 14.86 -2.42
N LYS A 456 -22.17 14.12 -1.30
CA LYS A 456 -22.68 14.63 -0.03
C LYS A 456 -21.67 15.59 0.61
N ALA A 457 -20.42 15.17 0.73
CA ALA A 457 -19.38 15.94 1.40
C ALA A 457 -19.11 17.28 0.68
N LEU A 458 -19.11 17.30 -0.65
CA LEU A 458 -18.88 18.49 -1.48
C LEU A 458 -20.16 19.28 -1.84
N ASP A 459 -21.31 18.93 -1.24
CA ASP A 459 -22.59 19.64 -1.35
C ASP A 459 -23.02 19.90 -2.80
N VAL A 460 -23.04 18.80 -3.57
CA VAL A 460 -23.47 18.78 -4.96
C VAL A 460 -24.99 18.92 -5.05
N SER A 461 -25.46 19.89 -5.83
CA SER A 461 -26.87 20.35 -5.84
C SER A 461 -27.84 19.58 -6.74
#